data_AF-A0A9E2EB99-F1
#
_entry.id   AF-A0A9E2EB99-F1
#
_cell.length_a   1.000
_cell.length_b   1.000
_cell.length_c   1.000
_cell.angle_alpha   90.00
_cell.angle_beta   90.00
_cell.angle_gamma   90.00
#
_symmetry.space_group_name_H-M   'P 1'
#
loop_
_entity.id
_entity.type
_entity.pdbx_description
1 polymer ?
#
loop_
_entity_poly.entity_id
_entity_poly.type
_entity_poly.pdbx_seq_one_letter_code
_entity_poly.pdbx_strand_id
1 'polypeptide(L)'
;MIGIVLVTHGRLADELVSALEHVVGAQEKVATVCIGPEDDMEKRRAEILESITKTDDGGGVILLTDMFGGTPSNLAISVMEKANVEVIAGVNLPMLIKL
;
A
#
# COMPACT_ATOMS: atom_id res chain seq x y z
N MET A 1 -9.42 10.06 -8.45
CA MET A 1 -9.40 9.85 -6.98
C MET A 1 -8.06 9.23 -6.68
N ILE A 2 -7.34 9.66 -5.65
CA ILE A 2 -5.99 9.14 -5.42
C ILE A 2 -6.09 7.66 -5.04
N GLY A 3 -5.38 6.78 -5.76
CA GLY A 3 -5.34 5.35 -5.46
C GLY A 3 -4.51 5.09 -4.20
N ILE A 4 -4.81 4.02 -3.48
CA ILE A 4 -4.12 3.65 -2.24
C ILE A 4 -3.58 2.23 -2.36
N VAL A 5 -2.29 2.06 -2.08
CA VAL A 5 -1.66 0.74 -1.99
C VAL A 5 -1.01 0.60 -0.62
N LEU A 6 -1.51 -0.32 0.20
CA LEU A 6 -0.93 -0.64 1.51
C LEU A 6 0.14 -1.71 1.34
N VAL A 7 1.37 -1.44 1.80
CA VAL A 7 2.48 -2.40 1.79
C VAL A 7 2.98 -2.59 3.22
N THR A 8 2.77 -3.76 3.81
CA THR A 8 3.06 -3.99 5.24
C THR A 8 3.64 -5.38 5.50
N HIS A 9 4.20 -5.60 6.68
CA HIS A 9 4.58 -6.95 7.11
C HIS A 9 3.35 -7.83 7.42
N GLY A 10 3.47 -9.12 7.11
CA GLY A 10 2.42 -10.09 7.36
C GLY A 10 1.09 -9.66 6.74
N ARG A 11 -0.02 -9.94 7.42
CA ARG A 11 -1.38 -9.63 6.93
C ARG A 11 -1.90 -8.25 7.36
N LEU A 12 -1.04 -7.38 7.88
CA LEU A 12 -1.49 -6.11 8.50
C LEU A 12 -2.27 -5.22 7.51
N ALA A 13 -1.84 -5.13 6.24
CA ALA A 13 -2.53 -4.38 5.21
C ALA A 13 -3.95 -4.89 4.98
N ASP A 14 -4.13 -6.20 4.85
CA ASP A 14 -5.44 -6.83 4.67
C ASP A 14 -6.36 -6.55 5.86
N GLU A 15 -5.85 -6.67 7.08
CA GLU A 15 -6.64 -6.45 8.29
C GLU A 15 -6.97 -4.96 8.49
N LEU A 16 -6.08 -4.04 8.09
CA LEU A 16 -6.37 -2.61 8.09
C LEU A 16 -7.47 -2.24 7.08
N VAL A 17 -7.42 -2.81 5.87
CA VAL A 17 -8.49 -2.59 4.87
C VAL A 17 -9.79 -3.22 5.34
N SER A 18 -9.77 -4.43 5.91
CA SER A 18 -10.97 -5.05 6.47
C SER A 18 -11.60 -4.20 7.56
N ALA A 19 -10.80 -3.65 8.47
CA ALA A 19 -11.28 -2.74 9.52
C ALA A 19 -11.78 -1.40 8.95
N LEU A 20 -11.13 -0.84 7.93
CA LEU A 20 -11.60 0.35 7.22
C LEU A 20 -12.98 0.10 6.60
N GLU A 21 -13.11 -0.97 5.81
CA GLU A 21 -14.36 -1.31 5.13
C GLU A 21 -15.49 -1.64 6.09
N HIS A 22 -15.17 -2.21 7.26
CA HIS A 22 -16.16 -2.40 8.32
C HIS A 22 -16.75 -1.08 8.83
N VAL A 23 -15.96 0.00 8.84
CA VAL A 23 -16.38 1.32 9.36
C VAL A 23 -17.05 2.17 8.28
N VAL A 24 -16.49 2.21 7.07
CA VAL A 24 -16.94 3.15 6.01
C VAL A 24 -17.56 2.46 4.78
N GLY A 25 -17.65 1.13 4.77
CA GLY A 25 -18.13 0.34 3.64
C GLY A 25 -17.03 0.00 2.63
N ALA A 26 -17.39 -0.77 1.62
CA ALA A 26 -16.45 -1.24 0.58
C ALA A 26 -15.69 -0.09 -0.07
N GLN A 27 -14.39 -0.27 -0.26
CA GLN A 27 -13.52 0.74 -0.84
C GLN A 27 -13.11 0.38 -2.26
N GLU A 28 -13.11 1.36 -3.15
CA GLU A 28 -12.57 1.23 -4.50
C GLU A 28 -11.14 1.78 -4.53
N LYS A 29 -10.31 1.29 -5.46
CA LYS A 29 -8.93 1.78 -5.68
C LYS A 29 -8.01 1.66 -4.46
N VAL A 30 -8.31 0.69 -3.59
CA VAL A 30 -7.45 0.25 -2.51
C VAL A 30 -6.90 -1.13 -2.86
N ALA A 31 -5.58 -1.30 -2.76
CA ALA A 31 -4.92 -2.59 -2.90
C ALA A 31 -3.98 -2.85 -1.71
N THR A 32 -3.71 -4.12 -1.45
CA THR A 32 -2.83 -4.56 -0.37
C THR A 32 -1.70 -5.42 -0.94
N VAL A 33 -0.50 -5.25 -0.39
CA VAL A 33 0.66 -6.10 -0.63
C VAL A 33 1.27 -6.48 0.71
N CYS A 34 1.16 -7.76 1.03
CA CYS A 34 1.59 -8.34 2.28
C CYS A 34 2.98 -8.95 2.13
N ILE A 35 3.96 -8.49 2.92
CA ILE A 35 5.35 -8.93 2.88
C ILE A 35 5.61 -9.94 4.00
N GLY A 36 5.87 -11.18 3.61
CA GLY A 36 6.30 -12.28 4.48
C GLY A 36 7.83 -12.42 4.60
N PRO A 37 8.31 -13.22 5.56
CA PRO A 37 9.75 -13.37 5.84
C PRO A 37 10.51 -14.16 4.76
N GLU A 38 9.83 -15.04 4.02
CA GLU A 38 10.43 -15.87 2.98
C GLU A 38 10.08 -15.40 1.56
N ASP A 39 9.50 -14.21 1.43
CA ASP A 39 9.07 -13.70 0.14
C ASP A 39 10.25 -13.33 -0.76
N ASP A 40 10.02 -13.49 -2.06
CA ASP A 40 10.90 -12.98 -3.10
C ASP A 40 10.66 -11.48 -3.29
N MET A 41 11.67 -10.68 -2.98
CA MET A 41 11.59 -9.22 -2.99
C MET A 41 11.32 -8.64 -4.38
N GLU A 42 11.82 -9.27 -5.45
CA GLU A 42 11.58 -8.80 -6.82
C GLU A 42 10.14 -9.11 -7.25
N LYS A 43 9.60 -10.27 -6.84
CA LYS A 43 8.17 -10.57 -7.07
C LYS A 43 7.27 -9.59 -6.34
N ARG A 44 7.55 -9.29 -5.06
CA ARG A 44 6.77 -8.30 -4.30
C ARG A 44 6.89 -6.91 -4.88
N ARG A 45 8.07 -6.51 -5.38
CA ARG A 45 8.24 -5.25 -6.10
C ARG A 45 7.36 -5.17 -7.35
N ALA A 46 7.31 -6.25 -8.14
CA ALA A 46 6.46 -6.32 -9.32
C ALA A 46 4.98 -6.23 -8.96
N GLU A 47 4.55 -6.91 -7.90
CA GLU A 47 3.18 -6.86 -7.38
C GLU A 47 2.78 -5.46 -6.90
N ILE A 48 3.69 -4.71 -6.28
CA ILE A 48 3.48 -3.31 -5.91
C ILE A 48 3.25 -2.46 -7.18
N LEU A 49 4.09 -2.60 -8.20
CA LEU A 49 3.95 -1.86 -9.46
C LEU A 49 2.64 -2.19 -10.20
N GLU A 50 2.24 -3.45 -10.19
CA GLU A 50 0.96 -3.89 -10.76
C GLU A 50 -0.22 -3.29 -9.97
N SER A 51 -0.14 -3.30 -8.64
CA SER A 51 -1.17 -2.71 -7.76
C SER A 51 -1.31 -1.22 -8.00
N ILE A 52 -0.20 -0.47 -8.08
CA ILE A 52 -0.19 0.95 -8.44
C ILE A 52 -0.93 1.16 -9.76
N THR A 53 -0.57 0.40 -10.79
CA THR A 53 -1.17 0.51 -12.13
C THR A 53 -2.67 0.24 -12.11
N LYS A 54 -3.14 -0.72 -11.31
CA LYS A 54 -4.57 -1.06 -11.18
C LYS A 54 -5.36 0.00 -10.42
N THR A 55 -4.73 0.67 -9.45
CA THR A 55 -5.39 1.67 -8.60
C THR A 55 -5.33 3.09 -9.17
N ASP A 56 -4.43 3.36 -10.12
CA ASP A 56 -4.28 4.68 -10.72
C ASP A 56 -5.36 4.96 -11.78
N ASP A 57 -6.18 5.98 -11.53
CA ASP A 57 -7.20 6.48 -12.47
C ASP A 57 -6.80 7.80 -13.14
N GLY A 58 -5.52 8.20 -13.04
CA GLY A 58 -5.00 9.51 -13.43
C GLY A 58 -4.91 10.51 -12.29
N GLY A 59 -5.39 10.16 -11.08
CA GLY A 59 -5.24 10.94 -9.86
C GLY A 59 -3.92 10.72 -9.11
N GLY A 60 -3.09 9.76 -9.53
CA GLY A 60 -1.88 9.34 -8.81
C GLY A 60 -2.19 8.34 -7.69
N VAL A 61 -1.13 7.79 -7.08
CA VAL A 61 -1.24 6.73 -6.06
C VAL A 61 -0.38 7.05 -4.85
N ILE A 62 -0.91 6.79 -3.65
CA ILE A 62 -0.17 6.85 -2.40
C ILE A 62 0.12 5.41 -1.92
N LEU A 63 1.38 5.15 -1.63
CA LEU A 63 1.85 3.95 -0.97
C LEU A 63 1.88 4.18 0.54
N LEU A 64 1.14 3.35 1.28
CA LEU A 64 1.08 3.41 2.74
C LEU A 64 1.82 2.22 3.34
N THR A 65 2.75 2.47 4.25
CA THR A 65 3.54 1.42 4.90
C THR A 65 3.41 1.45 6.41
N ASP A 66 3.64 0.30 7.04
CA ASP A 66 3.51 0.11 8.49
C ASP A 66 4.60 0.85 9.27
N MET A 67 5.85 0.71 8.86
CA MET A 67 7.01 1.24 9.58
C MET A 67 8.13 1.65 8.64
N PHE A 68 8.70 2.84 8.88
CA PHE A 68 9.86 3.32 8.16
C PHE A 68 11.10 2.45 8.44
N GLY A 69 11.88 2.17 7.39
CA GLY A 69 13.10 1.36 7.48
C GLY A 69 12.88 -0.16 7.46
N GLY A 70 11.63 -0.62 7.41
CA GLY A 70 11.30 -2.02 7.17
C GLY A 70 11.36 -2.40 5.68
N THR A 71 11.31 -3.70 5.39
CA THR A 71 11.25 -4.23 4.02
C THR A 71 10.10 -3.63 3.19
N PRO A 72 8.87 -3.49 3.72
CA PRO A 72 7.78 -2.83 2.99
C PRO A 72 8.11 -1.40 2.59
N SER A 73 8.64 -0.59 3.52
CA SER A 73 9.03 0.79 3.27
C SER A 73 10.15 0.90 2.24
N ASN A 74 11.18 0.04 2.32
CA ASN A 74 12.27 0.04 1.35
C ASN A 74 11.80 -0.35 -0.06
N LEU A 75 10.91 -1.34 -0.18
CA LEU A 75 10.31 -1.73 -1.46
C LEU A 75 9.45 -0.59 -2.04
N ALA A 76 8.62 0.05 -1.21
CA ALA A 76 7.79 1.20 -1.61
C ALA A 76 8.65 2.39 -2.09
N ILE A 77 9.72 2.73 -1.37
CA ILE A 77 10.67 3.77 -1.76
C ILE A 77 11.35 3.42 -3.10
N SER A 78 11.70 2.16 -3.30
CA SER A 78 12.37 1.70 -4.52
C SER A 78 11.51 1.83 -5.78
N VAL A 79 10.19 1.99 -5.65
CA VAL A 79 9.27 2.18 -6.78
C VAL A 79 8.86 3.65 -6.99
N MET A 80 9.16 4.55 -6.06
CA MET A 80 8.89 6.00 -6.21
C MET A 80 9.56 6.62 -7.43
N GLU A 81 10.78 6.20 -7.77
CA GLU A 81 11.46 6.74 -8.96
C GLU A 81 10.85 6.26 -10.28
N LYS A 82 10.08 5.16 -10.23
CA LYS A 82 9.52 4.49 -11.42
C LYS A 82 8.07 4.87 -11.69
N ALA A 83 7.35 5.37 -10.69
CA ALA A 83 5.94 5.72 -10.77
C ALA A 83 5.70 7.06 -10.06
N ASN A 84 4.72 7.85 -10.53
CA ASN A 84 4.35 9.11 -9.89
C ASN A 84 3.56 8.85 -8.59
N VAL A 85 4.27 8.38 -7.56
CA VAL A 85 3.69 7.92 -6.29
C VAL A 85 4.39 8.55 -5.10
N GLU A 86 3.60 8.78 -4.06
CA GLU A 86 4.09 9.28 -2.76
C GLU A 86 4.07 8.14 -1.74
N VAL A 87 5.08 8.07 -0.86
CA VAL A 87 5.18 7.03 0.17
C VAL A 87 5.02 7.65 1.55
N ILE A 88 4.09 7.11 2.35
CA ILE A 88 3.87 7.49 3.74
C ILE A 88 4.05 6.26 4.62
N ALA A 89 4.86 6.37 5.67
CA ALA A 89 5.06 5.32 6.65
C ALA A 89 4.28 5.61 7.94
N GLY A 90 3.99 4.57 8.73
CA GLY A 90 3.25 4.68 9.98
C GLY A 90 1.74 4.71 9.80
N VAL A 91 1.22 3.97 8.80
CA VAL A 91 -0.22 3.92 8.53
C VAL A 91 -1.02 3.47 9.75
N ASN A 92 -2.17 4.12 9.97
CA ASN A 92 -3.13 3.75 11.00
C ASN A 92 -4.56 3.96 10.48
N LEU A 93 -5.55 3.43 11.22
CA LEU A 93 -6.95 3.53 10.83
C LEU A 93 -7.47 4.97 10.72
N PRO A 94 -7.20 5.89 11.67
CA PRO A 94 -7.64 7.28 11.52
C PRO A 94 -7.14 7.97 10.23
N MET A 95 -5.91 7.68 9.81
CA MET A 95 -5.38 8.16 8.53
C MET A 95 -6.16 7.57 7.35
N LEU A 96 -6.38 6.26 7.34
CA LEU A 96 -7.11 5.57 6.27
C LEU A 96 -8.56 6.06 6.13
N ILE A 97 -9.23 6.36 7.23
CA ILE A 97 -10.62 6.87 7.22
C ILE A 97 -10.72 8.29 6.63
N LYS A 98 -9.61 9.04 6.62
CA LYS A 98 -9.57 10.44 6.19
C LYS A 98 -9.07 10.66 4.76
N LEU A 99 -8.39 9.68 4.19
CA LEU A 99 -7.92 9.69 2.80
C LEU A 99 -9.07 9.39 1.84
#